data_AF-A0A7X4F627-F1
#
_entry.id   AF-A0A7X4F627-F1
#
_cell.length_a   1.000
_cell.length_b   1.000
_cell.length_c   1.000
_cell.angle_alpha   90.00
_cell.angle_beta   90.00
_cell.angle_gamma   90.00
#
_symmetry.space_group_name_H-M   'P 1'
#
loop_
_entity.id
_entity.type
_entity.pdbx_description
1 polymer ?
#
loop_
_entity_poly.entity_id
_entity_poly.type
_entity_poly.pdbx_seq_one_letter_code
_entity_poly.pdbx_strand_id
1 'polypeptide(L)' 'MPLTTRDLQNYKRQGRIITALTAWDALSGAWVEASGCDVALVGDSLAMVSLGHSTTLPVSLGAMVHHAQAVGRT' A
#
# COMPACT_ATOMS: atom_id res chain seq x y z
N MET A 1 9.76 -14.31 2.11
CA MET A 1 10.56 -13.57 1.12
C MET A 1 9.64 -12.50 0.53
N PRO A 2 10.06 -11.23 0.45
CA PRO A 2 9.21 -10.17 -0.09
C PRO A 2 8.94 -10.42 -1.57
N LEU A 3 7.71 -10.12 -1.98
CA LEU A 3 7.29 -10.24 -3.37
C LEU A 3 7.93 -9.14 -4.21
N THR A 4 8.41 -9.48 -5.41
CA THR A 4 9.09 -8.53 -6.30
C THR A 4 8.23 -8.15 -7.50
N THR A 5 8.62 -7.07 -8.19
CA THR A 5 7.96 -6.68 -9.45
C THR A 5 8.05 -7.76 -10.52
N ARG A 6 9.11 -8.58 -10.52
CA ARG A 6 9.27 -9.74 -11.42
C ARG A 6 8.25 -10.83 -11.13
N ASP A 7 7.90 -11.04 -9.86
CA ASP A 7 6.87 -12.00 -9.46
C ASP A 7 5.48 -11.55 -9.94
N LEU A 8 5.16 -10.26 -9.81
CA LEU A 8 3.91 -9.71 -10.35
C LEU A 8 3.80 -9.88 -11.88
N GLN A 9 4.91 -9.67 -12.60
CA GLN A 9 4.95 -9.94 -14.04
C GLN A 9 4.75 -11.42 -14.37
N ASN A 10 5.28 -12.34 -13.56
CA ASN A 10 5.04 -13.78 -13.68
C ASN A 10 3.56 -14.12 -13.45
N TYR A 11 2.95 -13.58 -12.39
CA TYR A 11 1.54 -13.83 -12.07
C TYR A 11 0.63 -13.38 -13.20
N LYS A 12 0.89 -12.20 -13.79
CA LYS A 12 0.17 -11.73 -14.97
C LYS A 12 0.30 -12.70 -16.15
N ARG A 13 1.49 -13.23 -16.45
CA ARG A 13 1.70 -14.22 -17.51
C ARG A 13 0.97 -15.54 -17.25
N GLN A 14 0.83 -15.92 -15.98
CA GLN A 14 0.14 -17.13 -15.54
C GLN A 14 -1.38 -16.96 -15.45
N GLY A 15 -1.92 -15.76 -15.67
CA GLY A 15 -3.35 -15.47 -15.49
C GLY A 15 -3.79 -15.48 -14.02
N ARG A 16 -2.85 -15.43 -13.07
CA ARG A 16 -3.16 -15.32 -11.65
C ARG A 16 -3.58 -13.88 -11.32
N ILE A 17 -4.68 -13.74 -10.59
CA ILE A 17 -5.15 -12.45 -10.09
C ILE A 17 -4.14 -11.87 -9.09
N ILE A 18 -3.85 -10.58 -9.25
CA ILE A 18 -3.02 -9.80 -8.33
C ILE A 18 -3.96 -8.97 -7.47
N THR A 19 -3.83 -9.09 -6.16
CA THR A 19 -4.60 -8.38 -5.15
C THR A 19 -3.77 -7.28 -4.51
N ALA A 20 -4.33 -6.09 -4.38
CA ALA A 20 -3.69 -4.96 -3.72
C ALA A 20 -4.66 -4.30 -2.75
N LEU A 21 -4.18 -3.95 -1.56
CA LEU A 21 -4.94 -3.22 -0.55
C LEU A 21 -4.17 -1.99 -0.11
N THR A 22 -4.90 -0.92 0.21
CA THR A 22 -4.30 0.30 0.74
C THR A 22 -3.89 0.12 2.19
N ALA A 23 -2.73 0.66 2.55
CA ALA A 23 -2.25 0.76 3.93
C ALA A 23 -1.60 2.13 4.17
N TRP A 24 -1.65 2.62 5.41
CA TRP A 24 -1.22 3.98 5.74
C TRP A 24 -0.35 4.05 7.00
N ASP A 25 -0.35 3.02 7.83
CA ASP A 25 0.42 2.96 9.07
C ASP A 25 0.90 1.52 9.35
N ALA A 26 1.65 1.34 10.43
CA ALA A 26 2.18 0.03 10.79
C ALA A 26 1.09 -1.01 11.10
N LEU A 27 -0.07 -0.58 11.61
CA LEU A 27 -1.15 -1.50 11.95
C LEU A 27 -1.84 -2.02 10.68
N SER A 28 -2.24 -1.11 9.80
CA SER A 28 -2.83 -1.44 8.50
C SER A 28 -1.86 -2.21 7.60
N GLY A 29 -0.56 -1.89 7.63
CA GLY A 29 0.47 -2.66 6.93
C GLY A 29 0.51 -4.12 7.39
N ALA A 30 0.54 -4.35 8.71
CA ALA A 30 0.54 -5.69 9.29
C ALA A 30 -0.74 -6.47 8.96
N TRP A 31 -1.89 -5.80 8.87
CA TRP A 31 -3.14 -6.43 8.45
C TRP A 31 -3.12 -6.84 6.97
N VAL A 32 -2.58 -6.02 6.08
CA VAL A 32 -2.43 -6.36 4.66
C VAL A 32 -1.46 -7.53 4.46
N GLU A 33 -0.37 -7.57 5.24
CA GLU A 33 0.53 -8.72 5.22
C GLU A 33 -0.17 -9.99 5.71
N ALA A 34 -0.89 -9.91 6.83
CA ALA A 34 -1.61 -11.05 7.40
C ALA A 34 -2.76 -11.53 6.50
N SER A 35 -3.35 -10.67 5.66
CA SER A 35 -4.40 -11.06 4.72
C SER A 35 -3.90 -11.87 3.53
N GLY A 36 -2.58 -11.92 3.31
CA GLY A 36 -1.98 -12.58 2.14
C GLY A 36 -2.18 -11.83 0.83
N CYS A 37 -2.45 -10.52 0.88
CA CYS A 37 -2.51 -9.69 -0.32
C CYS A 37 -1.13 -9.54 -0.97
N ASP A 38 -1.10 -9.45 -2.30
CA ASP A 38 0.16 -9.42 -3.04
C ASP A 38 0.91 -8.08 -2.87
N VAL A 39 0.17 -6.99 -2.68
CA VAL A 39 0.71 -5.62 -2.61
C VAL A 39 0.01 -4.79 -1.53
N ALA A 40 0.80 -4.19 -0.65
CA ALA A 40 0.38 -3.06 0.18
C ALA A 40 0.64 -1.73 -0.55
N LEU A 41 -0.40 -0.94 -0.74
CA LEU A 41 -0.35 0.33 -1.48
C LEU A 41 -0.48 1.53 -0.53
N VAL A 42 0.56 2.36 -0.47
CA VAL A 42 0.45 3.68 0.18
C VAL A 42 0.00 4.69 -0.87
N GLY A 43 -1.32 4.87 -0.96
CA GLY A 43 -1.98 5.78 -1.91
C GLY A 43 -2.29 7.15 -1.33
N ASP A 44 -2.43 8.16 -2.18
CA ASP A 44 -2.83 9.54 -1.81
C ASP A 44 -4.26 9.63 -1.27
N SER A 45 -5.07 8.57 -1.43
CA SER A 45 -6.35 8.39 -0.75
C SER A 45 -6.25 8.54 0.77
N LEU A 46 -5.05 8.34 1.35
CA LEU A 46 -4.75 8.61 2.76
C LEU A 46 -5.16 10.03 3.19
N ALA A 47 -5.08 11.01 2.27
CA ALA A 47 -5.48 12.38 2.52
C ALA A 47 -6.94 12.44 3.00
N MET A 48 -7.81 11.65 2.40
CA MET A 48 -9.23 11.63 2.70
C MET A 48 -9.54 10.70 3.88
N VAL A 49 -9.04 9.46 3.82
CA VAL A 49 -9.47 8.40 4.76
C VAL A 49 -8.71 8.41 6.08
N SER A 50 -7.48 8.95 6.11
CA SER A 50 -6.63 9.00 7.30
C SER A 50 -6.47 10.43 7.84
N LEU A 51 -6.36 11.44 6.96
CA LEU A 51 -6.15 12.84 7.34
C LEU A 51 -7.42 13.71 7.30
N GLY A 52 -8.54 13.19 6.77
CA GLY A 52 -9.84 13.88 6.79
C GLY A 52 -9.99 15.04 5.78
N HIS A 53 -9.14 15.12 4.76
CA HIS A 53 -9.31 16.09 3.68
C HIS A 53 -10.49 15.73 2.76
N SER A 54 -11.05 16.73 2.09
CA SER A 54 -12.15 16.55 1.14
C SER A 54 -11.69 15.97 -0.21
N THR A 55 -10.41 16.10 -0.55
CA THR A 55 -9.79 15.59 -1.78
C THR A 55 -8.38 15.08 -1.47
N THR A 56 -7.70 14.47 -2.46
CA THR A 56 -6.32 14.01 -2.29
C THR A 56 -5.26 15.09 -2.56
N LEU A 57 -5.64 16.23 -3.16
CA LEU A 57 -4.73 17.32 -3.50
C LEU A 57 -3.88 17.87 -2.33
N PRO A 58 -4.37 17.96 -1.08
CA PRO A 58 -3.61 18.56 0.01
C PRO A 58 -2.44 17.72 0.53
N VAL A 59 -2.31 16.44 0.16
CA VAL A 59 -1.24 15.58 0.69
C VAL A 59 0.11 15.95 0.10
N SER A 60 1.12 16.12 0.96
CA SER A 60 2.48 16.41 0.53
C SER A 60 3.29 15.13 0.29
N LEU A 61 4.35 15.23 -0.51
CA LEU A 61 5.30 14.13 -0.68
C LEU A 61 5.94 13.71 0.65
N GLY A 62 6.20 14.66 1.56
CA GLY A 62 6.73 14.36 2.88
C GLY A 62 5.79 13.49 3.71
N ALA A 63 4.48 13.77 3.66
CA ALA A 63 3.46 12.94 4.29
C ALA A 63 3.43 11.54 3.65
N MET A 64 3.45 11.44 2.31
CA MET A 64 3.50 10.14 1.61
C MET A 64 4.70 9.30 2.05
N VAL A 65 5.89 9.90 2.13
CA VAL A 65 7.12 9.20 2.59
C VAL A 65 6.98 8.76 4.05
N HIS A 66 6.44 9.60 4.93
CA HIS A 66 6.21 9.23 6.33
C HIS A 66 5.31 7.99 6.48
N HIS A 67 4.18 7.97 5.77
CA HIS A 67 3.25 6.84 5.77
C HIS A 67 3.87 5.59 5.11
N ALA A 68 4.63 5.74 4.03
CA ALA A 68 5.36 4.64 3.40
C ALA A 68 6.41 4.01 4.33
N GLN A 69 7.13 4.83 5.11
CA GLN A 69 8.04 4.33 6.14
C GLN A 69 7.30 3.62 7.28
N ALA A 70 6.12 4.10 7.67
CA ALA A 70 5.32 3.45 8.71
C ALA A 70 4.84 2.06 8.28
N VAL A 71 4.34 1.94 7.04
CA VAL A 71 3.95 0.64 6.45
C VAL A 71 5.17 -0.26 6.27
N GLY A 72 6.30 0.25 5.79
CA GLY A 72 7.50 -0.57 5.53
C GLY A 72 8.24 -1.09 6.78
N ARG A 73 7.73 -0.84 7.99
CA ARG A 73 8.28 -1.38 9.26
C ARG A 73 7.63 -2.70 9.68
N THR A 74 6.62 -3.15 8.96
CA THR A 74 5.90 -4.39 9.21
C THR A 74 6.64 -5.56 8.59
#